data_AF-A0A9W3H5P6-F1
#
_entry.id   AF-A0A9W3H5P6-F1
#
_cell.length_a   1.000
_cell.length_b   1.000
_cell.length_c   1.000
_cell.angle_alpha   90.00
_cell.angle_beta   90.00
_cell.angle_gamma   90.00
#
_symmetry.space_group_name_H-M   'P 1'
#
loop_
_entity.id
_entity.type
_entity.pdbx_description
1 polymer ?
#
loop_
_entity_poly.entity_id
_entity_poly.type
_entity_poly.pdbx_seq_one_letter_code
_entity_poly.pdbx_strand_id
1 'polypeptide(L)'
;MAQLRQVLESQLQRPLPEDLAEALANGVILCQLANQLRPRSVPFIHVPSPAVPKLSALKSRKNVESFLEACRKMGVPEESLCQPHHILEEEGAPGRGLPYIAAVVHALLERP
;
A
#
# COMPACT_ATOMS: atom_id res chain seq x y z
N MET A 1 -13.05 7.58 3.85
CA MET A 1 -12.83 6.46 2.89
C MET A 1 -12.84 6.92 1.43
N ALA A 2 -13.85 7.67 0.95
CA ALA A 2 -13.89 8.15 -0.44
C ALA A 2 -12.64 9.00 -0.85
N GLN A 3 -12.10 9.75 0.10
CA GLN A 3 -10.88 10.55 -0.12
C GLN A 3 -9.64 9.70 -0.41
N LEU A 4 -9.47 8.53 0.24
CA LEU A 4 -8.29 7.68 0.03
C LEU A 4 -8.27 7.16 -1.42
N ARG A 5 -9.41 6.68 -1.93
CA ARG A 5 -9.53 6.24 -3.33
C ARG A 5 -9.13 7.38 -4.28
N GLN A 6 -9.75 8.56 -4.13
CA GLN A 6 -9.50 9.70 -5.02
C GLN A 6 -8.03 10.12 -5.00
N VAL A 7 -7.41 10.15 -3.81
CA VAL A 7 -5.99 10.45 -3.64
C VAL A 7 -5.14 9.42 -4.39
N LEU A 8 -5.38 8.13 -4.19
CA LEU A 8 -4.60 7.08 -4.84
C LEU A 8 -4.78 7.09 -6.36
N GLU A 9 -6.01 7.24 -6.85
CA GLU A 9 -6.31 7.34 -8.29
C GLU A 9 -5.66 8.56 -8.92
N SER A 10 -5.67 9.70 -8.22
CA SER A 10 -5.01 10.92 -8.67
C SER A 10 -3.49 10.78 -8.71
N GLN A 11 -2.87 10.12 -7.73
CA GLN A 11 -1.41 9.95 -7.70
C GLN A 11 -0.93 8.86 -8.67
N LEU A 12 -1.71 7.79 -8.83
CA LEU A 12 -1.39 6.67 -9.73
C LEU A 12 -1.87 6.90 -11.18
N GLN A 13 -2.68 7.94 -11.42
CA GLN A 13 -3.26 8.28 -12.73
C GLN A 13 -4.03 7.10 -13.36
N ARG A 14 -4.74 6.31 -12.54
CA ARG A 14 -5.53 5.17 -12.98
C ARG A 14 -6.71 4.89 -12.04
N PRO A 15 -7.81 4.29 -12.52
CA PRO A 15 -8.90 3.86 -11.65
C PRO A 15 -8.46 2.69 -10.76
N LEU A 16 -8.99 2.65 -9.54
CA LEU A 16 -8.83 1.53 -8.61
C LEU A 16 -10.06 0.61 -8.60
N PRO A 17 -9.90 -0.66 -8.20
CA PRO A 17 -11.03 -1.58 -8.05
C PRO A 17 -12.10 -1.08 -7.05
N GLU A 18 -13.32 -1.59 -7.20
CA GLU A 18 -14.43 -1.29 -6.29
C GLU A 18 -14.14 -1.71 -4.85
N ASP A 19 -13.48 -2.85 -4.67
CA ASP A 19 -12.97 -3.27 -3.37
C ASP A 19 -11.57 -2.71 -3.13
N LEU A 20 -11.52 -1.57 -2.46
CA LEU A 20 -10.25 -0.92 -2.11
C LEU A 20 -9.46 -1.73 -1.07
N ALA A 21 -10.13 -2.44 -0.16
CA ALA A 21 -9.44 -3.19 0.89
C ALA A 21 -8.67 -4.35 0.27
N GLU A 22 -9.34 -5.16 -0.56
CA GLU A 22 -8.71 -6.29 -1.25
C GLU A 22 -7.59 -5.82 -2.19
N ALA A 23 -7.80 -4.73 -2.92
CA ALA A 23 -6.82 -4.19 -3.87
C ALA A 23 -5.52 -3.72 -3.19
N LEU A 24 -5.62 -3.20 -1.96
CA LEU A 24 -4.47 -2.70 -1.20
C LEU A 24 -3.81 -3.76 -0.32
N ALA A 25 -4.54 -4.83 0.03
CA ALA A 25 -4.09 -5.88 0.95
C ALA A 25 -2.78 -6.56 0.54
N ASN A 26 -2.53 -6.69 -0.77
CA ASN A 26 -1.31 -7.33 -1.30
C ASN A 26 -0.08 -6.38 -1.36
N GLY A 27 -0.26 -5.11 -1.00
CA GLY A 27 0.79 -4.09 -0.97
C GLY A 27 1.30 -3.61 -2.33
N VAL A 28 0.87 -4.18 -3.46
CA VAL A 28 1.37 -3.82 -4.80
C VAL A 28 1.08 -2.35 -5.12
N ILE A 29 -0.17 -1.94 -4.91
CA ILE A 29 -0.62 -0.58 -5.20
C ILE A 29 0.08 0.44 -4.30
N LEU A 30 0.31 0.09 -3.04
CA LEU A 30 1.05 0.93 -2.08
C LEU A 30 2.51 1.12 -2.50
N CYS A 31 3.18 0.04 -2.89
CA CYS A 31 4.54 0.13 -3.43
C CYS A 31 4.60 0.96 -4.72
N GLN A 32 3.61 0.81 -5.60
CA GLN A 32 3.51 1.61 -6.82
C GLN A 32 3.31 3.09 -6.50
N LEU A 33 2.48 3.43 -5.51
CA LEU A 33 2.30 4.81 -5.04
C LEU A 33 3.62 5.40 -4.56
N ALA A 34 4.34 4.69 -3.68
CA ALA A 34 5.64 5.16 -3.18
C ALA A 34 6.63 5.43 -4.32
N ASN A 35 6.64 4.56 -5.35
CA ASN A 35 7.48 4.74 -6.53
C ASN A 35 7.03 5.88 -7.45
N GLN A 36 5.73 6.21 -7.50
CA GLN A 36 5.23 7.38 -8.22
C GLN A 36 5.64 8.68 -7.53
N LEU A 37 5.52 8.73 -6.20
CA LEU A 37 5.89 9.91 -5.40
C LEU A 37 7.40 10.13 -5.38
N ARG A 38 8.18 9.05 -5.22
CA ARG A 38 9.63 9.09 -5.25
C ARG A 38 10.17 7.90 -6.06
N PRO A 39 10.72 8.14 -7.26
CA PRO A 39 11.21 7.07 -8.13
C PRO A 39 12.20 6.15 -7.42
N ARG A 40 12.02 4.83 -7.60
CA ARG A 40 12.90 3.77 -7.08
C ARG A 40 12.93 3.63 -5.55
N SER A 41 11.91 4.12 -4.85
CA SER A 41 11.80 3.94 -3.38
C SER A 41 11.57 2.48 -2.98
N VAL A 42 10.82 1.74 -3.80
CA VAL A 42 10.64 0.28 -3.69
C VAL A 42 11.28 -0.38 -4.91
N PRO A 43 12.45 -1.02 -4.77
CA PRO A 43 13.22 -1.54 -5.92
C PRO A 43 12.57 -2.77 -6.56
N PHE A 44 11.83 -3.57 -5.78
CA PHE A 44 11.21 -4.80 -6.27
C PHE A 44 9.78 -4.92 -5.73
N ILE A 45 8.83 -5.10 -6.64
CA ILE A 45 7.41 -5.29 -6.30
C ILE A 45 6.98 -6.65 -6.81
N HIS A 46 6.52 -7.51 -5.91
CA HIS A 46 5.93 -8.78 -6.29
C HIS A 46 4.53 -8.52 -6.86
N VAL A 47 4.37 -8.64 -8.17
CA VAL A 47 3.07 -8.52 -8.85
C VAL A 47 2.46 -9.91 -9.11
N PRO A 48 1.12 -10.06 -9.09
CA PRO A 48 0.49 -11.31 -9.47
C PRO A 48 0.74 -11.58 -10.97
N SER A 49 0.82 -12.85 -11.36
CA SER A 49 1.01 -13.24 -12.76
C SER A 49 -0.31 -13.79 -13.32
N PRO A 50 -0.49 -13.82 -14.66
CA PRO A 50 -1.72 -14.35 -15.27
C PRO A 50 -2.05 -15.79 -14.84
N ALA A 51 -1.03 -16.59 -14.55
CA ALA A 51 -1.17 -17.98 -14.08
C ALA A 51 -1.36 -18.10 -12.55
N VAL A 52 -1.08 -17.03 -11.79
CA VAL A 52 -1.19 -16.99 -10.32
C VAL A 52 -1.90 -15.69 -9.93
N PRO A 53 -3.25 -15.67 -9.97
CA PRO A 53 -4.03 -14.45 -9.81
C PRO A 53 -3.94 -13.87 -8.40
N LYS A 54 -3.60 -14.68 -7.39
CA LYS A 54 -3.39 -14.24 -6.00
C LYS A 54 -1.94 -14.40 -5.58
N LEU A 55 -1.35 -13.32 -5.07
CA LEU A 55 -0.06 -13.36 -4.39
C LEU A 55 -0.14 -14.25 -3.14
N SER A 56 0.90 -15.04 -2.90
CA SER A 56 1.01 -15.75 -1.63
C SER A 56 1.15 -14.76 -0.48
N ALA A 57 0.63 -15.10 0.69
CA ALA A 57 0.71 -14.26 1.89
C ALA A 57 2.15 -13.78 2.18
N LEU A 58 3.15 -14.64 1.94
CA LEU A 58 4.56 -14.29 2.11
C LEU A 58 5.02 -13.17 1.16
N LYS A 59 4.58 -13.18 -0.11
CA LYS A 59 4.94 -12.15 -1.09
C LYS A 59 4.19 -10.85 -0.84
N SER A 60 2.89 -10.94 -0.48
CA SER A 60 2.10 -9.78 -0.06
C SER A 60 2.75 -9.08 1.14
N ARG A 61 3.17 -9.85 2.14
CA ARG A 61 3.90 -9.32 3.30
C ARG A 61 5.18 -8.60 2.91
N LYS A 62 6.00 -9.17 2.02
CA LYS A 62 7.22 -8.51 1.53
C LYS A 62 6.95 -7.18 0.83
N ASN A 63 5.87 -7.09 0.05
CA ASN A 63 5.48 -5.82 -0.57
C ASN A 63 5.12 -4.79 0.51
N VAL A 64 4.28 -5.17 1.48
CA VAL A 64 3.87 -4.28 2.57
C VAL A 64 5.06 -3.80 3.40
N GLU A 65 5.97 -4.71 3.77
CA GLU A 65 7.22 -4.36 4.49
C GLU A 65 8.08 -3.38 3.67
N SER A 66 8.23 -3.63 2.36
CA SER A 66 9.00 -2.76 1.47
C SER A 66 8.37 -1.38 1.33
N PHE A 67 7.04 -1.29 1.27
CA PHE A 67 6.31 -0.02 1.24
C PHE A 67 6.53 0.78 2.53
N LEU A 68 6.41 0.15 3.69
CA LEU A 68 6.62 0.82 4.98
C LEU A 68 8.07 1.29 5.15
N GLU A 69 9.03 0.47 4.72
CA GLU A 69 10.44 0.85 4.70
C GLU A 69 10.70 2.05 3.76
N ALA A 70 10.05 2.07 2.60
CA ALA A 70 10.12 3.21 1.68
C ALA A 70 9.53 4.48 2.32
N CYS A 71 8.37 4.38 2.97
CA CYS A 71 7.75 5.50 3.69
C CYS A 71 8.68 6.06 4.77
N ARG A 72 9.31 5.18 5.57
CA ARG A 72 10.32 5.56 6.57
C ARG A 72 11.49 6.31 5.94
N LYS A 73 12.04 5.79 4.82
CA LYS A 73 13.13 6.43 4.06
C LYS A 73 12.73 7.76 3.41
N MET A 74 11.43 7.98 3.19
CA MET A 74 10.85 9.23 2.73
C MET A 74 10.52 10.20 3.86
N GLY A 75 10.80 9.85 5.12
CA GLY A 75 10.64 10.73 6.27
C GLY A 75 9.24 10.70 6.89
N VAL A 76 8.44 9.65 6.63
CA VAL A 76 7.21 9.41 7.39
C VAL A 76 7.57 9.08 8.84
N PRO A 77 7.00 9.77 9.85
CA PRO A 77 7.28 9.49 11.26
C PRO A 77 6.84 8.08 11.68
N GLU A 78 7.55 7.46 12.62
CA GLU A 78 7.23 6.10 13.10
C GLU A 78 5.83 6.02 13.73
N GLU A 79 5.37 7.09 14.39
CA GLU A 79 4.04 7.18 14.97
C GLU A 79 2.91 7.18 13.92
N SER A 80 3.23 7.57 12.69
CA SER A 80 2.30 7.54 11.54
C SER A 80 2.40 6.25 10.75
N LEU A 81 3.45 5.45 10.96
CA LEU A 81 3.60 4.14 10.34
C LEU A 81 2.74 3.11 11.07
N CYS A 82 2.32 2.08 10.33
CA CYS A 82 1.61 0.93 10.88
C CYS A 82 2.44 -0.34 10.71
N GLN A 83 2.09 -1.37 11.48
CA GLN A 83 2.67 -2.71 11.31
C GLN A 83 2.13 -3.41 10.05
N PRO A 84 2.91 -4.30 9.40
CA PRO A 84 2.48 -5.00 8.19
C PRO A 84 1.15 -5.75 8.32
N HIS A 85 0.90 -6.38 9.48
CA HIS A 85 -0.33 -7.12 9.74
C HIS A 85 -1.59 -6.26 9.79
N HIS A 86 -1.46 -4.93 9.94
CA HIS A 86 -2.61 -4.04 9.84
C HIS A 86 -3.06 -3.86 8.38
N ILE A 87 -2.15 -3.97 7.42
CA ILE A 87 -2.44 -3.77 5.98
C ILE A 87 -2.84 -5.11 5.34
N LEU A 88 -2.17 -6.19 5.73
CA LEU A 88 -2.46 -7.53 5.22
C LEU A 88 -3.88 -7.94 5.60
N GLU A 89 -4.65 -8.40 4.62
CA GLU A 89 -5.89 -9.10 4.91
C GLU A 89 -5.57 -10.50 5.44
N GLU A 90 -5.81 -10.70 6.73
CA GLU A 90 -5.86 -12.03 7.33
C GLU A 90 -7.30 -12.56 7.25
N GLU A 91 -7.42 -13.88 7.05
CA GLU A 91 -8.71 -14.58 6.96
C GLU A 91 -9.56 -14.28 8.21
N GLY A 92 -10.66 -13.55 8.03
CA GLY A 92 -11.63 -13.23 9.11
C GLY A 92 -11.73 -11.76 9.52
N ALA A 93 -10.93 -10.85 8.96
CA ALA A 93 -11.01 -9.41 9.27
C ALA A 93 -10.84 -8.46 8.06
N PRO A 94 -11.64 -8.61 6.98
CA PRO A 94 -11.56 -7.76 5.80
C PRO A 94 -11.84 -6.28 6.14
N GLY A 95 -11.12 -5.36 5.49
CA GLY A 95 -11.35 -3.91 5.60
C GLY A 95 -10.83 -3.21 6.87
N ARG A 96 -10.27 -3.92 7.85
CA ARG A 96 -9.68 -3.28 9.07
C ARG A 96 -8.42 -2.46 8.80
N GLY A 97 -7.74 -2.72 7.68
CA GLY A 97 -6.49 -2.03 7.34
C GLY A 97 -6.64 -0.64 6.75
N LEU A 98 -7.83 -0.30 6.22
CA LEU A 98 -8.03 0.96 5.51
C LEU A 98 -7.70 2.22 6.33
N PRO A 99 -8.05 2.33 7.62
CA PRO A 99 -7.67 3.49 8.44
C PRO A 99 -6.15 3.63 8.58
N TYR A 100 -5.44 2.53 8.77
CA TYR A 100 -3.97 2.52 8.87
C TYR A 100 -3.32 2.92 7.55
N ILE A 101 -3.81 2.37 6.44
CA ILE A 101 -3.33 2.72 5.11
C ILE A 101 -3.56 4.21 4.83
N ALA A 102 -4.75 4.73 5.16
CA ALA A 102 -5.06 6.14 4.99
C ALA A 102 -4.08 7.03 5.77
N ALA A 103 -3.81 6.70 7.04
CA ALA A 103 -2.86 7.46 7.87
C ALA A 103 -1.46 7.49 7.26
N VAL A 104 -0.92 6.33 6.83
CA VAL A 104 0.41 6.26 6.20
C VAL A 104 0.44 7.04 4.89
N VAL A 105 -0.58 6.89 4.04
CA VAL A 105 -0.66 7.58 2.75
C VAL A 105 -0.77 9.09 2.93
N HIS A 106 -1.57 9.57 3.88
CA HIS A 106 -1.65 11.00 4.18
C HIS A 106 -0.30 11.53 4.68
N ALA A 107 0.33 10.87 5.64
CA ALA A 107 1.62 11.28 6.15
C ALA A 107 2.71 11.29 5.05
N LEU A 108 2.65 10.33 4.12
CA LEU A 108 3.53 10.24 2.96
C LEU A 108 3.35 11.41 1.98
N LEU A 109 2.11 11.83 1.74
CA LEU A 109 1.78 12.93 0.82
C LEU A 109 2.06 14.32 1.40
N GLU A 110 2.09 14.44 2.72
CA GLU A 110 2.50 15.66 3.41
C GLU A 110 4.02 15.85 3.42
N ARG A 111 4.80 14.93 2.84
CA ARG A 111 6.26 15.07 2.73
C ARG A 111 6.62 15.82 1.43
N PRO A 112 7.58 16.76 1.49
CA PRO A 112 8.05 17.52 0.34
C PRO A 112 8.90 16.70 -0.64
#